data_AF-A0A5K1B2X7-F1
#
_entry.id   AF-A0A5K1B2X7-F1
#
_cell.length_a   1.000
_cell.length_b   1.000
_cell.length_c   1.000
_cell.angle_alpha   90.00
_cell.angle_beta   90.00
_cell.angle_gamma   90.00
#
_symmetry.space_group_name_H-M   'P 1'
#
loop_
_entity.id
_entity.type
_entity.pdbx_description
1 polymer ?
#
loop_
_entity_poly.entity_id
_entity_poly.type
_entity_poly.pdbx_seq_one_letter_code
_entity_poly.pdbx_strand_id
1 'polypeptide(L)' 'VDPYLHLVDDNRIEAFHIGSDSIKPAYGSKEDELAAVEALSSIEITNEQSKEHLASIVMQNLGNLPE' A
#
# COMPACT_ATOMS: atom_id res chain seq x y z
N VAL A 1 10.25 -6.43 1.35
CA VAL A 1 9.45 -7.33 0.48
C VAL A 1 8.10 -7.51 1.14
N ASP A 2 7.03 -7.07 0.47
CA ASP A 2 5.66 -7.24 0.97
C ASP A 2 5.31 -8.74 0.95
N PRO A 3 4.80 -9.31 2.06
CA PRO A 3 4.56 -10.76 2.17
C PRO A 3 3.42 -11.28 1.28
N TYR A 4 2.62 -10.41 0.68
CA TYR A 4 1.50 -10.78 -0.20
C TYR A 4 1.80 -10.56 -1.68
N LEU A 5 2.96 -9.98 -2.00
CA LEU A 5 3.38 -9.69 -3.36
C LEU A 5 4.64 -10.48 -3.71
N HIS A 6 4.73 -10.92 -4.96
CA HIS A 6 5.93 -11.56 -5.49
C HIS A 6 6.31 -10.98 -6.86
N LEU A 7 7.60 -10.98 -7.15
CA LEU A 7 8.14 -10.58 -8.44
C LEU A 7 8.00 -11.76 -9.42
N VAL A 8 7.46 -11.46 -10.59
CA VAL A 8 7.29 -12.38 -11.72
C VAL A 8 8.10 -11.82 -12.88
N ASP A 9 8.93 -12.68 -13.48
CA ASP A 9 9.76 -12.39 -14.66
C ASP A 9 10.61 -11.10 -14.52
N ASP A 10 11.00 -10.75 -13.29
CA ASP A 10 11.77 -9.56 -12.91
C ASP A 10 11.19 -8.21 -13.39
N ASN A 11 9.92 -8.18 -13.80
CA ASN A 11 9.31 -6.98 -14.40
C ASN A 11 7.87 -6.70 -13.97
N ARG A 12 7.23 -7.63 -13.26
CA ARG A 12 5.86 -7.48 -12.79
C ARG A 12 5.73 -7.96 -11.36
N ILE A 13 5.03 -7.19 -10.54
CA ILE A 13 4.67 -7.61 -9.20
C ILE A 13 3.24 -8.14 -9.24
N GLU A 14 3.05 -9.36 -8.74
CA GLU A 14 1.75 -10.00 -8.66
C GLU A 14 1.38 -10.31 -7.21
N ALA A 15 0.11 -10.08 -6.89
CA ALA A 15 -0.47 -10.58 -5.66
C ALA A 15 -0.42 -12.11 -5.67
N PHE A 16 0.07 -12.70 -4.58
CA PHE A 16 0.04 -14.14 -4.42
C PHE A 16 -1.42 -14.60 -4.48
N HIS A 17 -1.80 -15.30 -5.56
CA HIS A 17 -3.11 -15.94 -5.66
C HIS A 17 -3.13 -17.12 -4.69
N ILE A 18 -3.53 -16.85 -3.46
CA ILE A 18 -3.91 -17.92 -2.57
C ILE A 18 -5.31 -18.36 -3.07
N GLY A 19 -5.39 -19.54 -3.69
CA GLY A 19 -6.63 -20.04 -4.31
C GLY A 19 -7.83 -20.03 -3.35
N SER A 20 -9.05 -20.28 -3.86
CA SER A 20 -10.32 -20.10 -3.11
C SER A 20 -10.42 -20.84 -1.76
N ASP A 21 -9.48 -21.72 -1.44
CA ASP A 21 -9.40 -22.52 -0.21
C ASP A 21 -8.61 -21.85 0.93
N SER A 22 -8.03 -20.67 0.72
CA SER A 22 -7.30 -19.98 1.78
C SER A 22 -8.14 -18.99 2.57
N ILE A 23 -8.04 -19.10 3.89
CA ILE A 23 -8.68 -18.24 4.89
C ILE A 23 -8.11 -16.81 4.88
N LYS A 24 -7.04 -16.53 4.13
CA LYS A 24 -6.37 -15.22 4.13
C LYS A 24 -7.02 -14.28 3.10
N PRO A 25 -7.30 -13.02 3.46
CA PRO A 25 -7.82 -12.04 2.51
C PRO A 25 -6.82 -11.83 1.37
N ALA A 26 -7.33 -11.73 0.15
CA ALA A 26 -6.52 -11.43 -1.02
C ALA A 26 -6.00 -9.99 -0.92
N TYR A 27 -4.76 -9.76 -1.33
CA TYR A 27 -4.19 -8.42 -1.40
C TYR A 27 -5.00 -7.54 -2.37
N GLY A 28 -5.33 -6.32 -1.93
CA GLY A 28 -6.20 -5.41 -2.69
C GLY A 28 -7.68 -5.78 -2.58
N SER A 29 -8.05 -6.53 -1.53
CA SER A 29 -9.44 -6.81 -1.18
C SER A 29 -10.19 -5.54 -0.80
N LYS A 30 -11.52 -5.64 -0.71
CA LYS A 30 -12.35 -4.53 -0.24
C LYS A 30 -12.07 -4.18 1.22
N GLU A 31 -11.70 -5.17 2.01
CA GLU A 31 -11.25 -5.01 3.39
C GLU A 31 -9.95 -4.20 3.46
N ASP A 32 -8.99 -4.43 2.55
CA ASP A 32 -7.76 -3.63 2.47
C ASP A 32 -8.07 -2.18 2.11
N GLU A 33 -8.98 -1.94 1.16
CA GLU A 33 -9.42 -0.58 0.80
C GLU A 33 -10.03 0.14 2.01
N LEU A 34 -10.94 -0.54 2.73
CA LEU A 34 -11.56 0.01 3.93
C LEU A 34 -10.54 0.32 5.02
N ALA A 35 -9.61 -0.61 5.29
CA ALA A 35 -8.56 -0.43 6.28
C ALA A 35 -7.61 0.73 5.91
N ALA A 36 -7.26 0.86 4.63
CA ALA A 36 -6.45 1.97 4.15
C ALA A 36 -7.16 3.31 4.34
N VAL A 37 -8.44 3.40 3.99
CA VAL A 37 -9.25 4.61 4.18
C VAL A 37 -9.38 4.96 5.65
N GLU A 38 -9.66 3.98 6.52
CA GLU A 38 -9.77 4.17 7.96
C GLU A 38 -8.45 4.68 8.57
N ALA A 39 -7.33 4.05 8.21
CA ALA A 39 -6.01 4.43 8.67
C ALA A 39 -5.66 5.87 8.23
N LEU A 40 -5.89 6.21 6.96
CA LEU A 40 -5.62 7.56 6.44
C LEU A 40 -6.53 8.61 7.05
N SER A 41 -7.81 8.29 7.27
CA SER A 41 -8.78 9.21 7.88
C SER A 41 -8.50 9.47 9.36
N SER A 42 -7.80 8.55 10.02
CA SER A 42 -7.37 8.69 11.41
C SER A 42 -6.15 9.61 11.57
N ILE A 43 -5.49 10.00 10.47
CA ILE A 43 -4.35 10.92 10.51
C ILE A 43 -4.87 12.34 10.73
N GLU A 44 -4.47 12.94 11.85
CA GLU A 44 -4.77 14.33 12.15
C GLU A 44 -3.83 15.25 11.35
N ILE A 45 -4.37 15.95 10.36
CA ILE A 45 -3.63 16.95 9.57
C ILE A 45 -3.68 18.27 10.33
N THR A 46 -2.54 18.70 10.87
CA THR A 46 -2.43 20.03 11.49
C THR A 46 -2.32 21.12 10.43
N ASN A 47 -2.67 22.36 10.77
CA ASN A 47 -2.55 23.52 9.84
C ASN A 47 -1.12 23.77 9.33
N GLU A 48 -0.12 23.12 9.91
CA GLU A 48 1.29 23.21 9.53
C GLU A 48 1.62 22.31 8.32
N GLN A 49 0.79 21.31 8.02
CA GLN A 49 0.99 20.38 6.92
C GLN A 49 0.18 20.82 5.70
N SER A 50 0.86 21.44 4.72
CA SER A 50 0.25 21.74 3.43
C SER A 50 0.10 20.48 2.57
N LYS A 51 -0.78 20.52 1.55
CA LYS A 51 -0.94 19.41 0.60
C LYS A 51 0.36 19.09 -0.14
N GLU A 52 1.14 20.10 -0.46
CA GLU A 52 2.44 20.00 -1.12
C GLU A 52 3.47 19.32 -0.22
N HIS A 53 3.45 19.61 1.09
CA HIS A 53 4.31 18.95 2.06
C HIS A 53 3.98 17.45 2.17
N LEU A 54 2.69 17.10 2.29
CA LEU A 54 2.23 15.72 2.32
C LEU A 54 2.57 14.96 1.02
N ALA A 55 2.36 15.60 -0.14
CA ALA A 55 2.73 15.04 -1.44
C ALA A 55 4.25 14.79 -1.54
N SER A 56 5.08 15.72 -1.03
CA SER A 56 6.53 15.53 -0.99
C SER A 56 6.94 14.33 -0.13
N ILE A 57 6.31 14.14 1.03
CA ILE A 57 6.55 12.98 1.89
C ILE A 57 6.22 11.68 1.15
N VAL A 58 5.07 11.60 0.48
CA VAL A 58 4.69 10.41 -0.31
C VAL A 58 5.74 10.12 -1.38
N MET A 59 6.14 11.14 -2.14
CA MET A 59 7.15 10.99 -3.20
C MET A 59 8.52 10.57 -2.67
N GLN A 60 8.95 11.09 -1.52
CA GLN A 60 10.22 10.69 -0.88
C GLN A 60 10.19 9.23 -0.46
N ASN A 61 9.07 8.75 0.07
CA ASN A 61 8.94 7.35 0.49
C ASN A 61 8.84 6.39 -0.71
N LEU A 62 8.24 6.83 -1.82
CA LEU A 62 8.23 6.05 -3.07
C LEU A 62 9.62 5.99 -3.73
N GLY A 63 10.40 7.07 -3.66
CA GLY A 63 11.76 7.12 -4.22
C GLY A 63 12.81 6.30 -3.46
N ASN A 64 12.50 5.85 -2.24
CA ASN A 64 13.37 5.02 -1.41
C ASN A 64 13.08 3.50 -1.56
N LEU A 65 12.22 3.12 -2.50
CA LEU A 65 12.03 1.71 -2.83
C LEU A 65 13.29 1.19 -3.54
N PRO A 66 13.84 0.03 -3.14
CA PRO A 66 14.96 -0.58 -3.84
C PRO A 66 14.58 -0.86 -5.31
N GLU A 67 15.54 -0.63 -6.21
CA GLU A 67 15.43 -0.86 -7.66
C GLU A 67 15.16 -2.34 -7.99
#